data_AF-A0A3S5DC94-F1
#
_entry.id   AF-A0A3S5DC94-F1
#
_cell.length_a   1.000
_cell.length_b   1.000
_cell.length_c   1.000
_cell.angle_alpha   90.00
_cell.angle_beta   90.00
_cell.angle_gamma   90.00
#
_symmetry.space_group_name_H-M   'P 1'
#
loop_
_entity.id
_entity.type
_entity.pdbx_description
1 polymer ?
#
loop_
_entity_poly.entity_id
_entity_poly.type
_entity_poly.pdbx_seq_one_letter_code
_entity_poly.pdbx_strand_id
1 'polypeptide(L)'
;MPPNTTNINNLSDSITTLTDDALLWDAAYGAFSASRNGSASKIINVAAGDLSEDSTDAVNGSQLYETNQKVDQNTSAIADINTSITNLSSDNLSWNETTGSFSASHGSSTTNKITNVAAGELSEESTDAVNGSQLFETNEKVDQNTTDIAANTTNITQNSTAIENLNTSVSDINTSITGLTDNALLWDEDTGAFSANHGGSTSKITNVAAGALSEDSTDAVNGSQLYETNQKVDQNTSAIADINTSITNLWYRCTELG
;
A
#
# COMPACT_ATOMS: atom_id res chain seq x y z
N MET A 1 16.84 77.52 107.28
CA MET A 1 17.80 76.85 106.37
C MET A 1 17.36 75.45 105.89
N PRO A 2 16.16 75.26 105.30
CA PRO A 2 15.78 74.00 104.62
C PRO A 2 15.97 73.90 103.07
N PRO A 3 16.36 74.92 102.27
CA PRO A 3 16.27 74.82 100.81
C PRO A 3 17.39 74.00 100.14
N ASN A 4 18.56 73.83 100.78
CA ASN A 4 19.71 73.22 100.12
C ASN A 4 19.62 71.68 100.05
N THR A 5 19.10 71.04 101.10
CA THR A 5 18.91 69.57 101.15
C THR A 5 17.81 69.09 100.20
N THR A 6 16.71 69.83 100.06
CA THR A 6 15.65 69.51 99.09
C THR A 6 16.15 69.62 97.65
N ASN A 7 16.94 70.65 97.32
CA ASN A 7 17.51 70.82 95.99
C ASN A 7 18.51 69.70 95.63
N ILE A 8 19.32 69.26 96.59
CA ILE A 8 20.27 68.16 96.40
C ILE A 8 19.53 66.82 96.19
N ASN A 9 18.47 66.54 96.94
CA ASN A 9 17.67 65.33 96.75
C ASN A 9 16.99 65.31 95.37
N ASN A 10 16.38 66.42 94.96
CA ASN A 10 15.76 66.53 93.63
C ASN A 10 16.78 66.31 92.49
N LEU A 11 18.01 66.81 92.66
CA LEU A 11 19.10 66.59 91.72
C LEU A 11 19.54 65.11 91.70
N SER A 12 19.67 64.49 92.87
CA SER A 12 20.01 63.06 93.00
C SER A 12 18.95 62.18 92.33
N ASP A 13 17.67 62.46 92.53
CA ASP A 13 16.58 61.71 91.92
C ASP A 13 16.55 61.91 90.39
N SER A 14 16.86 63.12 89.91
CA SER A 14 16.97 63.41 88.48
C SER A 14 18.15 62.66 87.83
N ILE A 15 19.28 62.54 88.53
CA ILE A 15 20.45 61.78 88.06
C ILE A 15 20.15 60.27 88.04
N THR A 16 19.50 59.75 89.07
CA THR A 16 19.06 58.34 89.10
C THR A 16 18.10 58.07 87.94
N THR A 17 17.11 58.95 87.72
CA THR A 17 16.17 58.83 86.61
C THR A 17 16.89 58.86 85.25
N LEU A 18 17.87 59.75 85.07
CA LEU A 18 18.68 59.80 83.86
C LEU A 18 19.52 58.52 83.68
N THR A 19 20.00 57.93 84.77
CA THR A 19 20.76 56.67 84.75
C THR A 19 19.85 55.49 84.38
N ASP A 20 18.58 55.52 84.80
CA ASP A 20 17.63 54.43 84.54
C ASP A 20 16.98 54.50 83.13
N ASP A 21 16.85 55.69 82.55
CA ASP A 21 16.13 55.91 81.29
C ASP A 21 17.04 56.24 80.08
N ALA A 22 18.35 56.41 80.26
CA ALA A 22 19.30 56.65 79.16
C ALA A 22 19.87 55.36 78.54
N LEU A 23 20.32 55.45 77.28
CA LEU A 23 21.19 54.44 76.69
C LEU A 23 22.59 54.60 77.29
N LEU A 24 22.95 53.72 78.23
CA LEU A 24 24.23 53.76 78.92
C LEU A 24 25.26 52.88 78.21
N TRP A 25 26.52 53.32 78.26
CA TRP A 25 27.64 52.49 77.82
C TRP A 25 27.81 51.30 78.75
N ASP A 26 27.73 50.10 78.18
CA ASP A 26 28.03 48.85 78.85
C ASP A 26 29.45 48.41 78.49
N ALA A 27 30.38 48.62 79.42
CA ALA A 27 31.79 48.31 79.23
C ALA A 27 32.08 46.81 79.09
N ALA A 28 31.18 45.93 79.57
CA ALA A 28 31.35 44.49 79.42
C ALA A 28 31.08 44.05 77.97
N TYR A 29 30.16 44.73 77.28
CA TYR A 29 29.79 44.43 75.89
C TYR A 29 30.41 45.39 74.86
N GLY A 30 31.04 46.48 75.30
CA GLY A 30 31.62 47.48 74.41
C GLY A 30 30.58 48.17 73.53
N ALA A 31 29.36 48.38 74.05
CA ALA A 31 28.23 48.94 73.30
C ALA A 31 27.30 49.75 74.21
N PHE A 32 26.44 50.59 73.62
CA PHE A 32 25.33 51.20 74.34
C PHE A 32 24.22 50.17 74.59
N SER A 33 23.74 50.10 75.83
CA SER A 33 22.72 49.13 76.26
C SER A 33 21.33 49.75 76.22
N ALA A 34 20.41 49.09 75.52
CA ALA A 34 18.98 49.34 75.58
C ALA A 34 18.27 48.45 76.62
N SER A 35 19.01 47.85 77.57
CA SER A 35 18.43 47.02 78.62
C SER A 35 17.80 47.87 79.71
N ARG A 36 16.57 47.53 80.10
CA ARG A 36 15.88 48.14 81.25
C ARG A 36 15.40 47.02 82.16
N ASN A 37 15.82 47.06 83.43
CA ASN A 37 15.54 46.01 84.42
C ASN A 37 15.94 44.59 83.95
N GLY A 38 17.06 44.47 83.24
CA GLY A 38 17.61 43.19 82.77
C GLY A 38 16.93 42.60 81.53
N SER A 39 16.04 43.35 80.87
CA SER A 39 15.40 42.93 79.61
C SER A 39 15.70 43.92 78.49
N ALA A 40 15.90 43.40 77.27
CA ALA A 40 16.08 44.24 76.08
C ALA A 40 14.83 45.10 75.83
N SER A 41 15.03 46.40 75.62
CA SER A 41 13.98 47.35 75.27
C SER A 41 14.07 47.76 73.80
N LYS A 42 12.95 48.24 73.23
CA LYS A 42 12.93 48.81 71.87
C LYS A 42 13.58 50.19 71.85
N ILE A 43 14.30 50.49 70.77
CA ILE A 43 14.67 51.85 70.39
C ILE A 43 13.67 52.31 69.32
N ILE A 44 12.90 53.34 69.62
CA ILE A 44 11.85 53.87 68.73
C ILE A 44 12.25 55.25 68.19
N ASN A 45 11.57 55.72 67.14
CA ASN A 45 11.89 56.96 66.42
C ASN A 45 13.29 56.98 65.77
N VAL A 46 13.79 55.80 65.40
CA VAL A 46 15.01 55.67 64.58
C VAL A 46 14.66 56.09 63.15
N ALA A 47 15.25 57.19 62.69
CA ALA A 47 15.18 57.59 61.29
C ALA A 47 15.74 56.48 60.39
N ALA A 48 15.30 56.38 59.13
CA ALA A 48 15.87 55.41 58.22
C ALA A 48 17.37 55.68 58.07
N GLY A 49 18.20 54.68 58.36
CA GLY A 49 19.65 54.79 58.22
C GLY A 49 20.04 54.88 56.75
N ASP A 50 21.19 55.48 56.45
CA ASP A 50 21.72 55.42 55.09
C ASP A 50 22.05 53.96 54.70
N LEU A 51 21.74 53.56 53.47
CA LEU A 51 21.98 52.21 52.93
C LEU A 51 23.13 52.23 51.91
N SER A 52 24.24 52.85 52.30
CA SER A 52 25.49 52.86 51.54
C SER A 52 26.48 51.83 52.09
N GLU A 53 27.51 51.50 51.30
CA GLU A 53 28.54 50.51 51.66
C GLU A 53 29.28 50.86 52.97
N ASP A 54 29.49 52.15 53.23
CA ASP A 54 30.23 52.67 54.38
C ASP A 54 29.34 53.10 55.55
N SER A 55 28.01 52.91 55.45
CA SER A 55 27.08 53.37 56.48
C SER A 55 27.28 52.63 57.79
N THR A 56 27.33 53.40 58.88
CA THR A 56 27.30 52.89 60.26
C THR A 56 25.98 53.19 60.95
N ASP A 57 24.97 53.64 60.20
CA ASP A 57 23.66 53.98 60.75
C ASP A 57 22.91 52.72 61.17
N ALA A 58 22.14 52.84 62.26
CA ALA A 58 21.18 51.81 62.59
C ALA A 58 20.04 51.80 61.56
N VAL A 59 19.71 50.63 61.03
CA VAL A 59 18.52 50.47 60.18
C VAL A 59 17.27 50.30 61.04
N ASN A 60 16.16 50.83 60.56
CA ASN A 60 14.88 50.68 61.24
C ASN A 60 14.02 49.55 60.63
N GLY A 61 12.88 49.27 61.25
CA GLY A 61 12.00 48.19 60.83
C GLY A 61 11.42 48.35 59.42
N SER A 62 11.22 49.58 58.91
CA SER A 62 10.67 49.76 57.55
C SER A 62 11.67 49.37 56.47
N GLN A 63 12.97 49.65 56.67
CA GLN A 63 14.02 49.28 55.72
C GLN A 63 14.20 47.76 55.63
N LEU A 64 14.20 47.07 56.78
CA LEU A 64 14.26 45.62 56.81
C LEU A 64 12.97 44.99 56.25
N TYR A 65 11.81 45.60 56.50
CA TYR A 65 10.53 45.17 55.94
C TYR A 65 10.51 45.26 54.40
N GLU A 66 10.97 46.35 53.80
CA GLU A 66 11.08 46.48 52.34
C GLU A 66 11.98 45.41 51.72
N THR A 67 13.10 45.11 52.38
CA THR A 67 14.00 44.02 51.96
C THR A 67 13.28 42.67 52.02
N ASN A 68 12.58 42.38 53.12
CA ASN A 68 11.83 41.13 53.28
C ASN A 68 10.70 41.01 52.24
N GLN A 69 10.01 42.10 51.89
CA GLN A 69 8.99 42.08 50.83
C GLN A 69 9.59 41.67 49.47
N LYS A 70 10.79 42.14 49.13
CA LYS A 70 11.50 41.73 47.90
C LYS A 70 11.95 40.26 47.98
N VAL A 71 12.37 39.79 49.16
CA VAL A 71 12.72 38.38 49.38
C VAL A 71 11.50 37.48 49.24
N ASP A 72 10.35 37.87 49.76
CA ASP A 72 9.09 37.14 49.63
C ASP A 72 8.66 37.08 48.16
N GLN A 73 8.75 38.19 47.43
CA GLN A 73 8.50 38.24 45.99
C GLN A 73 9.42 37.29 45.21
N ASN A 74 10.72 37.31 45.51
CA ASN A 74 11.68 36.40 44.88
C ASN A 74 11.35 34.93 45.20
N THR A 75 10.94 34.65 46.43
CA THR A 75 10.56 33.30 46.86
C THR A 75 9.36 32.79 46.08
N SER A 76 8.33 33.62 45.91
CA SER A 76 7.17 33.28 45.06
C SER A 76 7.56 33.08 43.60
N ALA A 77 8.36 33.97 43.02
CA ALA A 77 8.80 33.85 41.63
C ALA A 77 9.61 32.57 41.37
N ILE A 78 10.47 32.16 42.32
CA ILE A 78 11.22 30.89 42.23
C ILE A 78 10.27 29.68 42.27
N ALA A 79 9.23 29.72 43.08
CA ALA A 79 8.23 28.65 43.12
C ALA A 79 7.47 28.51 41.79
N ASP A 80 7.11 29.63 41.16
CA ASP A 80 6.45 29.67 39.85
C ASP A 80 7.36 29.13 38.74
N ILE A 81 8.65 29.49 38.77
CA ILE A 81 9.66 28.98 37.85
C ILE A 81 9.80 27.47 37.99
N ASN A 82 9.92 26.96 39.22
CA ASN A 82 10.04 25.52 39.46
C ASN A 82 8.82 24.75 38.93
N THR A 83 7.62 25.29 39.15
CA THR A 83 6.39 24.71 38.61
C THR A 83 6.42 24.67 37.08
N SER A 84 6.85 25.76 36.44
CA SER A 84 6.96 25.84 34.98
C SER A 84 7.98 24.84 34.43
N ILE A 85 9.13 24.69 35.08
CA ILE A 85 10.17 23.72 34.71
C ILE A 85 9.64 22.28 34.84
N THR A 86 8.95 21.96 35.93
CA THR A 86 8.35 20.63 36.10
C THR A 86 7.35 20.33 34.99
N ASN A 87 6.47 21.28 34.65
CA ASN A 87 5.49 21.10 33.58
C ASN A 87 6.17 20.90 32.21
N LEU A 88 7.17 21.73 31.88
CA LEU A 88 7.95 21.57 30.64
C LEU A 88 8.69 20.24 30.57
N SER A 89 9.22 19.76 31.69
CA SER A 89 9.92 18.47 31.74
C SER A 89 8.97 17.27 31.55
N SER A 90 7.69 17.44 31.90
CA SER A 90 6.66 16.39 31.77
C SER A 90 6.05 16.36 30.37
N ASP A 91 5.79 17.52 29.77
CA ASP A 91 4.92 17.62 28.58
C ASP A 91 5.68 17.82 27.26
N ASN A 92 7.01 17.99 27.28
CA ASN A 92 7.77 18.15 26.04
C ASN A 92 8.11 16.81 25.36
N LEU A 93 8.36 16.88 24.05
CA LEU A 93 8.94 15.78 23.27
C LEU A 93 10.47 15.70 23.52
N SER A 94 10.88 14.90 24.50
CA SER A 94 12.27 14.87 24.98
C SER A 94 13.15 13.88 24.22
N TRP A 95 14.44 14.23 24.12
CA TRP A 95 15.48 13.29 23.72
C TRP A 95 15.61 12.18 24.78
N ASN A 96 15.60 10.94 24.33
CA ASN A 96 15.82 9.76 25.14
C ASN A 96 17.21 9.18 24.83
N GLU A 97 18.14 9.36 25.77
CA GLU A 97 19.52 8.88 25.64
C GLU A 97 19.64 7.37 25.52
N THR A 98 18.68 6.60 26.04
CA THR A 98 18.72 5.14 25.96
C THR A 98 18.39 4.65 24.55
N THR A 99 17.46 5.33 23.87
CA THR A 99 17.07 4.98 22.49
C THR A 99 17.83 5.79 21.44
N GLY A 100 18.53 6.85 21.83
CA GLY A 100 19.23 7.75 20.91
C GLY A 100 18.26 8.48 19.97
N SER A 101 17.08 8.87 20.47
CA SER A 101 16.01 9.47 19.66
C SER A 101 15.08 10.35 20.48
N PHE A 102 14.30 11.23 19.82
CA PHE A 102 13.16 11.87 20.46
C PHE A 102 12.07 10.85 20.77
N SER A 103 11.51 10.92 21.97
CA SER A 103 10.45 10.02 22.43
C SER A 103 9.10 10.73 22.46
N ALA A 104 8.09 10.08 21.89
CA ALA A 104 6.69 10.48 22.02
C ALA A 104 6.00 9.86 23.25
N SER A 105 6.74 9.25 24.18
CA SER A 105 6.18 8.80 25.46
C SER A 105 5.66 9.98 26.27
N HIS A 106 4.49 9.84 26.87
CA HIS A 106 3.89 10.86 27.72
C HIS A 106 2.98 10.20 28.76
N GLY A 107 3.08 10.64 30.01
CA GLY A 107 2.39 10.02 31.14
C GLY A 107 2.74 8.53 31.28
N SER A 108 1.73 7.67 31.32
CA SER A 108 1.90 6.21 31.39
C SER A 108 2.03 5.53 30.01
N SER A 109 1.84 6.28 28.91
CA SER A 109 1.89 5.75 27.56
C SER A 109 3.31 5.83 27.00
N THR A 110 3.80 4.71 26.50
CA THR A 110 5.11 4.62 25.84
C THR A 110 5.09 5.05 24.37
N THR A 111 3.90 5.22 23.79
CA THR A 111 3.71 5.72 22.42
C THR A 111 2.48 6.61 22.37
N ASN A 112 2.58 7.73 21.66
CA ASN A 112 1.48 8.67 21.46
C ASN A 112 1.50 9.20 20.02
N LYS A 113 0.38 9.78 19.58
CA LYS A 113 0.30 10.42 18.26
C LYS A 113 1.05 11.75 18.29
N ILE A 114 1.77 12.03 17.21
CA ILE A 114 2.23 13.38 16.86
C ILE A 114 1.30 13.85 15.74
N THR A 115 0.48 14.86 16.02
CA THR A 115 -0.51 15.40 15.07
C THR A 115 -0.13 16.79 14.61
N ASN A 116 -0.88 17.34 13.65
CA ASN A 116 -0.59 18.61 12.98
C ASN A 116 0.78 18.64 12.29
N VAL A 117 1.27 17.47 11.89
CA VAL A 117 2.44 17.32 11.05
C VAL A 117 2.02 17.69 9.62
N ALA A 118 2.58 18.78 9.09
CA ALA A 118 2.40 19.15 7.69
C ALA A 118 2.88 18.02 6.78
N ALA A 119 2.38 17.96 5.54
CA ALA A 119 2.87 16.96 4.59
C ALA A 119 4.36 17.23 4.32
N GLY A 120 5.21 16.24 4.59
CA GLY A 120 6.65 16.34 4.38
C GLY A 120 7.00 16.32 2.89
N GLU A 121 8.14 16.89 2.53
CA GLU A 121 8.67 16.74 1.18
C GLU A 121 8.95 15.25 0.88
N LEU A 122 8.56 14.78 -0.30
CA LEU A 122 8.84 13.42 -0.77
C LEU A 122 9.95 13.46 -1.83
N SER A 123 11.20 13.38 -1.36
CA SER A 123 12.40 13.32 -2.18
C SER A 123 13.42 12.34 -1.57
N GLU A 124 14.42 11.92 -2.34
CA GLU A 124 15.42 10.93 -1.91
C GLU A 124 16.24 11.39 -0.69
N GLU A 125 16.41 12.70 -0.52
CA GLU A 125 17.21 13.31 0.55
C GLU A 125 16.36 13.86 1.71
N SER A 126 15.03 13.75 1.63
CA SER A 126 14.12 14.35 2.62
C SER A 126 14.30 13.76 4.01
N THR A 127 14.34 14.62 5.02
CA THR A 127 14.30 14.26 6.44
C THR A 127 12.98 14.65 7.11
N ASP A 128 11.99 15.07 6.31
CA ASP A 128 10.69 15.47 6.83
C ASP A 128 9.89 14.26 7.32
N ALA A 129 9.15 14.44 8.40
CA ALA A 129 8.16 13.45 8.81
C ALA A 129 7.02 13.40 7.80
N VAL A 130 6.62 12.20 7.39
CA VAL A 130 5.43 11.99 6.57
C VAL A 130 4.19 11.84 7.45
N ASN A 131 3.07 12.38 6.99
CA ASN A 131 1.80 12.28 7.71
C ASN A 131 0.86 11.23 7.10
N GLY A 132 -0.30 11.03 7.75
CA GLY A 132 -1.27 10.02 7.34
C GLY A 132 -1.88 10.24 5.96
N SER A 133 -2.04 11.48 5.48
CA SER A 133 -2.63 11.72 4.15
C SER A 133 -1.69 11.29 3.02
N GLN A 134 -0.38 11.49 3.19
CA GLN A 134 0.63 11.05 2.20
C GLN A 134 0.68 9.52 2.08
N LEU A 135 0.63 8.81 3.21
CA LEU A 135 0.58 7.35 3.21
C LEU A 135 -0.76 6.84 2.64
N PHE A 136 -1.86 7.55 2.92
CA PHE A 136 -3.17 7.22 2.36
C PHE A 136 -3.20 7.33 0.83
N GLU A 137 -2.71 8.43 0.24
CA GLU A 137 -2.60 8.57 -1.22
C GLU A 137 -1.74 7.47 -1.88
N THR A 138 -0.70 7.01 -1.17
CA THR A 138 0.11 5.87 -1.62
C THR A 138 -0.70 4.58 -1.60
N ASN A 139 -1.48 4.33 -0.54
CA ASN A 139 -2.33 3.16 -0.44
C ASN A 139 -3.42 3.13 -1.51
N GLU A 140 -4.02 4.27 -1.88
CA GLU A 140 -5.01 4.33 -2.97
C GLU A 140 -4.41 3.88 -4.31
N LYS A 141 -3.16 4.27 -4.61
CA LYS A 141 -2.45 3.80 -5.81
C LYS A 141 -2.15 2.30 -5.75
N VAL A 142 -1.84 1.76 -4.58
CA VAL A 142 -1.62 0.32 -4.37
C VAL A 142 -2.93 -0.47 -4.55
N ASP A 143 -4.05 0.04 -4.06
CA ASP A 143 -5.37 -0.57 -4.23
C ASP A 143 -5.80 -0.57 -5.71
N GLN A 144 -5.51 0.51 -6.44
CA GLN A 144 -5.74 0.57 -7.89
C GLN A 144 -4.89 -0.47 -8.63
N ASN A 145 -3.59 -0.56 -8.32
CA ASN A 145 -2.72 -1.58 -8.91
C ASN A 145 -3.25 -3.00 -8.64
N THR A 146 -3.76 -3.25 -7.43
CA THR A 146 -4.35 -4.55 -7.06
C THR A 146 -5.56 -4.88 -7.94
N THR A 147 -6.40 -3.88 -8.20
CA THR A 147 -7.57 -4.00 -9.09
C THR A 147 -7.15 -4.29 -10.54
N ASP A 148 -6.17 -3.55 -11.06
CA ASP A 148 -5.66 -3.72 -12.42
C ASP A 148 -5.02 -5.10 -12.63
N ILE A 149 -4.29 -5.61 -11.63
CA ILE A 149 -3.71 -6.96 -11.66
C ILE A 149 -4.81 -8.04 -11.69
N ALA A 150 -5.88 -7.87 -10.93
CA ALA A 150 -7.01 -8.81 -10.95
C ALA A 150 -7.69 -8.83 -12.32
N ALA A 151 -7.91 -7.67 -12.93
CA ALA A 151 -8.47 -7.56 -14.28
C ALA A 151 -7.56 -8.22 -15.33
N ASN A 152 -6.25 -8.00 -15.25
CA ASN A 152 -5.27 -8.66 -16.13
C ASN A 152 -5.30 -10.18 -15.96
N THR A 153 -5.46 -10.68 -14.74
CA THR A 153 -5.59 -12.11 -14.47
C THR A 153 -6.82 -12.70 -15.16
N THR A 154 -7.98 -12.03 -15.05
CA THR A 154 -9.20 -12.45 -15.75
C THR A 154 -9.01 -12.46 -17.27
N ASN A 155 -8.43 -11.41 -17.84
CA ASN A 155 -8.16 -11.33 -19.28
C ASN A 155 -7.23 -12.46 -19.76
N ILE A 156 -6.19 -12.78 -18.98
CA ILE A 156 -5.27 -13.90 -19.28
C ILE A 156 -6.03 -15.23 -19.27
N THR A 157 -6.89 -15.49 -18.28
CA THR A 157 -7.71 -16.70 -18.24
C THR A 157 -8.63 -16.81 -19.45
N GLN A 158 -9.31 -15.70 -19.82
CA GLN A 158 -10.18 -15.66 -21.01
C GLN A 158 -9.39 -15.96 -22.30
N ASN A 159 -8.21 -15.35 -22.45
CA ASN A 159 -7.34 -15.60 -23.60
C ASN A 159 -6.88 -17.06 -23.64
N SER A 160 -6.55 -17.66 -22.49
CA SER A 160 -6.19 -19.08 -22.41
C SER A 160 -7.32 -19.99 -22.89
N THR A 161 -8.56 -19.75 -22.46
CA THR A 161 -9.73 -20.49 -22.93
C THR A 161 -9.99 -20.29 -24.43
N ALA A 162 -9.83 -19.05 -24.94
CA ALA A 162 -9.99 -18.77 -26.35
C ALA A 162 -8.97 -19.53 -27.21
N ILE A 163 -7.71 -19.62 -26.76
CA ILE A 163 -6.65 -20.40 -27.42
C ILE A 163 -6.98 -21.89 -27.43
N GLU A 164 -7.50 -22.44 -26.33
CA GLU A 164 -7.90 -23.85 -26.23
C GLU A 164 -9.06 -24.19 -27.20
N ASN A 165 -10.03 -23.30 -27.32
CA ASN A 165 -11.11 -23.42 -28.31
C ASN A 165 -10.60 -23.35 -29.75
N LEU A 166 -9.65 -22.46 -30.04
CA LEU A 166 -9.00 -22.39 -31.36
C LEU A 166 -8.25 -23.68 -31.68
N ASN A 167 -7.50 -24.24 -30.72
CA ASN A 167 -6.80 -25.52 -30.89
C ASN A 167 -7.77 -26.66 -31.20
N THR A 168 -8.91 -26.71 -30.51
CA THR A 168 -9.97 -27.69 -30.77
C THR A 168 -10.52 -27.53 -32.19
N SER A 169 -10.86 -26.29 -32.58
CA SER A 169 -11.37 -25.99 -33.93
C SER A 169 -10.39 -26.39 -35.03
N VAL A 170 -9.09 -26.14 -34.83
CA VAL A 170 -8.03 -26.57 -35.77
C VAL A 170 -7.95 -28.08 -35.86
N SER A 171 -8.07 -28.80 -34.74
CA SER A 171 -8.10 -30.27 -34.73
C SER A 171 -9.29 -30.85 -35.49
N ASP A 172 -10.47 -30.25 -35.32
CA ASP A 172 -11.71 -30.67 -36.01
C ASP A 172 -11.62 -30.41 -37.52
N ILE A 173 -11.03 -29.27 -37.91
CA ILE A 173 -10.74 -28.94 -39.31
C ILE A 173 -9.79 -29.97 -39.90
N ASN A 174 -8.69 -30.31 -39.21
CA ASN A 174 -7.74 -31.32 -39.69
C ASN A 174 -8.41 -32.69 -39.86
N THR A 175 -9.28 -33.08 -38.92
CA THR A 175 -10.05 -34.33 -39.03
C THR A 175 -10.98 -34.31 -40.25
N SER A 176 -11.65 -33.18 -40.48
CA SER A 176 -12.52 -33.00 -41.64
C SER A 176 -11.74 -33.04 -42.96
N ILE A 177 -10.56 -32.41 -43.01
CA ILE A 177 -9.66 -32.45 -44.17
C ILE A 177 -9.22 -33.87 -44.46
N THR A 178 -8.75 -34.62 -43.46
CA THR A 178 -8.40 -36.05 -43.62
C THR A 178 -9.59 -36.85 -44.14
N GLY A 179 -10.78 -36.62 -43.57
CA GLY A 179 -12.01 -37.26 -44.04
C GLY A 179 -12.34 -36.94 -45.50
N LEU A 180 -12.11 -35.71 -45.96
CA LEU A 180 -12.29 -35.34 -47.36
C LEU A 180 -11.23 -35.99 -48.25
N THR A 181 -9.96 -36.01 -47.84
CA THR A 181 -8.89 -36.61 -48.63
C THR A 181 -9.05 -38.12 -48.76
N ASP A 182 -9.58 -38.78 -47.73
CA ASP A 182 -9.80 -40.23 -47.74
C ASP A 182 -10.99 -40.66 -48.61
N ASN A 183 -11.98 -39.78 -48.81
CA ASN A 183 -13.25 -40.12 -49.45
C ASN A 183 -13.50 -39.47 -50.82
N ALA A 184 -12.67 -38.52 -51.23
CA ALA A 184 -12.78 -37.88 -52.54
C ALA A 184 -12.09 -38.68 -53.66
N LEU A 185 -12.58 -38.53 -54.90
CA LEU A 185 -11.83 -38.91 -56.10
C LEU A 185 -10.69 -37.89 -56.29
N LEU A 186 -9.48 -38.28 -55.93
CA LEU A 186 -8.30 -37.42 -56.02
C LEU A 186 -7.47 -37.73 -57.26
N TRP A 187 -6.78 -36.71 -57.75
CA TRP A 187 -5.77 -36.88 -58.79
C TRP A 187 -4.58 -37.66 -58.22
N ASP A 188 -4.20 -38.73 -58.91
CA ASP A 188 -3.04 -39.55 -58.61
C ASP A 188 -1.94 -39.17 -59.60
N GLU A 189 -0.90 -38.49 -59.10
CA GLU A 189 0.20 -37.98 -59.93
C GLU A 189 1.02 -39.09 -60.57
N ASP A 190 1.15 -40.25 -59.92
CA ASP A 190 1.95 -41.37 -60.42
C ASP A 190 1.29 -42.02 -61.64
N THR A 191 -0.04 -42.06 -61.64
CA THR A 191 -0.83 -42.60 -62.76
C THR A 191 -1.26 -41.54 -63.77
N GLY A 192 -1.19 -40.25 -63.41
CA GLY A 192 -1.64 -39.15 -64.25
C GLY A 192 -3.15 -39.19 -64.53
N ALA A 193 -3.96 -39.60 -63.54
CA ALA A 193 -5.41 -39.75 -63.67
C ALA A 193 -6.12 -39.54 -62.31
N PHE A 194 -7.44 -39.38 -62.33
CA PHE A 194 -8.24 -39.49 -61.10
C PHE A 194 -8.32 -40.95 -60.65
N SER A 195 -8.00 -41.24 -59.40
CA SER A 195 -8.00 -42.60 -58.85
C SER A 195 -9.32 -42.93 -58.17
N ALA A 196 -9.98 -43.98 -58.65
CA ALA A 196 -11.14 -44.58 -57.98
C ALA A 196 -10.74 -45.61 -56.90
N ASN A 197 -9.49 -45.58 -56.44
CA ASN A 197 -9.06 -46.40 -55.31
C ASN A 197 -9.63 -45.82 -54.01
N HIS A 198 -10.29 -46.65 -53.21
CA HIS A 198 -10.74 -46.30 -51.87
C HIS A 198 -10.35 -47.43 -50.91
N GLY A 199 -9.69 -47.09 -49.79
CA GLY A 199 -9.22 -48.08 -48.83
C GLY A 199 -8.21 -49.11 -49.39
N GLY A 200 -7.48 -48.76 -50.45
CA GLY A 200 -6.48 -49.62 -51.07
C GLY A 200 -7.01 -50.57 -52.16
N SER A 201 -8.28 -50.44 -52.56
CA SER A 201 -8.90 -51.26 -53.61
C SER A 201 -9.63 -50.41 -54.65
N THR A 202 -9.71 -50.90 -55.90
CA THR A 202 -10.54 -50.26 -56.92
C THR A 202 -12.01 -50.28 -56.52
N SER A 203 -12.66 -49.13 -56.61
CA SER A 203 -14.04 -48.94 -56.19
C SER A 203 -14.95 -48.56 -57.35
N LYS A 204 -16.26 -48.79 -57.17
CA LYS A 204 -17.27 -48.40 -58.16
C LYS A 204 -17.52 -46.90 -58.11
N ILE A 205 -17.62 -46.28 -59.29
CA ILE A 205 -18.25 -44.97 -59.44
C ILE A 205 -19.70 -45.23 -59.86
N THR A 206 -20.65 -44.84 -59.02
CA THR A 206 -22.09 -45.04 -59.25
C THR A 206 -22.79 -43.69 -59.45
N ASN A 207 -24.09 -43.74 -59.75
CA ASN A 207 -24.90 -42.56 -60.10
C ASN A 207 -24.34 -41.78 -61.31
N VAL A 208 -23.67 -42.50 -62.20
CA VAL A 208 -23.19 -41.98 -63.49
C VAL A 208 -24.36 -41.97 -64.46
N ALA A 209 -24.77 -40.77 -64.88
CA ALA A 209 -25.78 -40.61 -65.94
C ALA A 209 -25.28 -41.25 -67.25
N ALA A 210 -26.19 -41.65 -68.14
CA ALA A 210 -25.80 -42.21 -69.43
C ALA A 210 -25.08 -41.15 -70.26
N GLY A 211 -23.83 -41.42 -70.64
CA GLY A 211 -23.01 -40.50 -71.42
C GLY A 211 -23.49 -40.40 -72.87
N ALA A 212 -23.19 -39.28 -73.53
CA ALA A 212 -23.47 -39.15 -74.95
C ALA A 212 -22.68 -40.20 -75.77
N LEU A 213 -23.34 -40.83 -76.74
CA LEU A 213 -22.71 -41.78 -77.67
C LEU A 213 -22.47 -41.10 -79.03
N SER A 214 -21.35 -40.40 -79.15
CA SER A 214 -20.88 -39.73 -80.36
C SER A 214 -19.36 -39.88 -80.51
N GLU A 215 -18.84 -39.63 -81.71
CA GLU A 215 -17.41 -39.79 -82.03
C GLU A 215 -16.49 -38.97 -81.10
N ASP A 216 -16.89 -37.74 -80.78
CA ASP A 216 -16.09 -36.82 -79.95
C ASP A 216 -16.48 -36.82 -78.46
N SER A 217 -17.27 -37.80 -77.98
CA SER A 217 -17.75 -37.79 -76.59
C SER A 217 -16.63 -38.05 -75.58
N THR A 218 -16.59 -37.24 -74.51
CA THR A 218 -15.71 -37.43 -73.34
C THR A 218 -16.48 -37.84 -72.09
N ASP A 219 -17.76 -38.18 -72.23
CA ASP A 219 -18.60 -38.59 -71.11
C ASP A 219 -18.28 -40.02 -70.69
N ALA A 220 -18.31 -40.28 -69.38
CA ALA A 220 -18.28 -41.64 -68.88
C ALA A 220 -19.56 -42.39 -69.31
N VAL A 221 -19.40 -43.61 -69.83
CA VAL A 221 -20.54 -44.51 -70.12
C VAL A 221 -20.89 -45.33 -68.88
N ASN A 222 -22.16 -45.61 -68.68
CA ASN A 222 -22.62 -46.41 -67.54
C ASN A 222 -23.01 -47.85 -67.95
N GLY A 223 -23.32 -48.67 -66.96
CA GLY A 223 -23.61 -50.09 -67.16
C GLY A 223 -24.84 -50.37 -68.03
N SER A 224 -25.84 -49.49 -68.08
CA SER A 224 -27.03 -49.75 -68.91
C SER A 224 -26.73 -49.60 -70.40
N GLN A 225 -25.82 -48.70 -70.79
CA GLN A 225 -25.39 -48.53 -72.17
C GLN A 225 -24.59 -49.74 -72.68
N LEU A 226 -23.66 -50.26 -71.86
CA LEU A 226 -22.92 -51.47 -72.21
C LEU A 226 -23.83 -52.71 -72.24
N TYR A 227 -24.80 -52.78 -71.33
CA TYR A 227 -25.79 -53.85 -71.33
C TYR A 227 -26.64 -53.86 -72.61
N GLU A 228 -27.13 -52.70 -73.08
CA GLU A 228 -27.87 -52.61 -74.34
C GLU A 228 -27.02 -53.08 -75.54
N THR A 229 -25.73 -52.73 -75.54
CA THR A 229 -24.78 -53.20 -76.57
C THR A 229 -24.63 -54.71 -76.52
N ASN A 230 -24.44 -55.31 -75.35
CA ASN A 230 -24.30 -56.76 -75.19
C ASN A 230 -25.56 -57.52 -75.64
N GLN A 231 -26.76 -57.00 -75.35
CA GLN A 231 -28.01 -57.58 -75.84
C GLN A 231 -28.06 -57.65 -77.37
N LYS A 232 -27.56 -56.62 -78.07
CA LYS A 232 -27.47 -56.61 -79.54
C LYS A 232 -26.41 -57.60 -80.04
N VAL A 233 -25.30 -57.78 -79.32
CA VAL A 233 -24.25 -58.76 -79.65
C VAL A 233 -24.74 -60.19 -79.49
N ASP A 234 -25.48 -60.49 -78.42
CA ASP A 234 -26.05 -61.80 -78.18
C ASP A 234 -27.07 -62.17 -79.26
N GLN A 235 -27.92 -61.21 -79.66
CA GLN A 235 -28.86 -61.39 -80.79
C GLN A 235 -28.13 -61.75 -82.08
N ASN A 236 -27.05 -61.04 -82.39
CA ASN A 236 -26.22 -61.35 -83.56
C ASN A 236 -25.59 -62.75 -83.45
N THR A 237 -25.12 -63.13 -82.26
CA THR A 237 -24.52 -64.46 -82.01
C THR A 237 -25.54 -65.58 -82.26
N SER A 238 -26.78 -65.42 -81.77
CA SER A 238 -27.87 -66.34 -82.07
C SER A 238 -28.17 -66.41 -83.58
N ALA A 239 -28.30 -65.26 -84.24
CA ALA A 239 -28.53 -65.23 -85.68
C ALA A 239 -27.43 -65.95 -86.48
N ILE A 240 -26.16 -65.83 -86.07
CA ILE A 240 -25.03 -66.54 -86.68
C ILE A 240 -25.11 -68.05 -86.44
N ALA A 241 -25.47 -68.49 -85.23
CA ALA A 241 -25.62 -69.91 -84.93
C ALA A 241 -26.75 -70.54 -85.76
N ASP A 242 -27.85 -69.82 -85.94
CA ASP A 242 -28.97 -70.23 -86.80
C ASP A 242 -28.56 -70.32 -88.26
N ILE A 243 -27.77 -69.35 -88.75
CA ILE A 243 -27.17 -69.40 -90.09
C ILE A 243 -26.28 -70.63 -90.22
N ASN A 244 -25.42 -70.92 -89.25
CA ASN A 244 -24.51 -72.05 -89.31
C ASN A 244 -25.24 -73.39 -89.30
N THR A 245 -26.29 -73.51 -88.48
CA THR A 245 -27.20 -74.67 -88.47
C THR A 245 -27.86 -74.82 -89.84
N SER A 246 -28.32 -73.72 -90.42
CA SER A 246 -28.93 -73.71 -91.77
C SER A 246 -27.94 -74.16 -92.85
N ILE A 247 -26.69 -73.68 -92.82
CA ILE A 247 -25.62 -74.09 -93.74
C ILE A 247 -25.29 -75.58 -93.58
N THR A 248 -25.18 -76.05 -92.34
CA THR A 248 -24.89 -77.47 -92.04
C THR A 248 -26.00 -78.37 -92.58
N ASN A 249 -27.27 -78.00 -92.37
CA ASN A 249 -28.42 -78.72 -92.91
C ASN A 249 -28.43 -78.73 -94.45
N LEU A 250 -28.04 -77.62 -95.08
CA LEU A 250 -27.90 -77.55 -96.54
C LEU A 250 -26.76 -78.45 -97.05
N TRP A 251 -25.62 -78.48 -96.35
CA TRP A 251 -24.50 -79.35 -96.67
C TRP A 251 -24.90 -80.83 -96.65
N TYR A 252 -25.57 -81.29 -95.58
CA TYR A 252 -26.07 -82.66 -95.49
C TYR A 252 -27.07 -83.00 -96.63
N ARG A 253 -27.99 -82.08 -96.95
CA ARG A 253 -28.92 -82.24 -98.09
C ARG A 253 -28.21 -82.36 -99.43
N CYS A 254 -27.11 -81.64 -99.64
CA CYS A 254 -26.33 -81.76 -100.88
C CYS A 254 -25.59 -83.11 -100.95
N THR A 255 -25.08 -83.63 -99.82
CA THR A 255 -24.35 -84.90 -99.79
C THR A 255 -25.26 -86.14 -99.90
N GLU A 256 -26.55 -86.05 -99.53
CA GLU A 256 -27.52 -87.16 -99.70
C GLU A 256 -28.09 -87.27 -101.13
N LEU A 257 -27.86 -86.28 -101.98
CA LEU A 257 -28.39 -86.20 -103.35
C LEU A 257 -27.36 -86.53 -104.45
N GLY A 258 -26.12 -86.88 -104.08
CA GLY A 258 -25.05 -87.29 -104.99
C GLY A 258 -24.54 -88.69 -104.67
#